data_AF-A0A662UJ12-F1
#
_entry.id   AF-A0A662UJ12-F1
#
_cell.length_a   1.000
_cell.length_b   1.000
_cell.length_c   1.000
_cell.angle_alpha   90.00
_cell.angle_beta   90.00
_cell.angle_gamma   90.00
#
_symmetry.space_group_name_H-M   'P 1'
#
loop_
_entity.id
_entity.type
_entity.pdbx_description
1 polymer ?
#
loop_
_entity_poly.entity_id
_entity_poly.type
_entity_poly.pdbx_seq_one_letter_code
_entity_poly.pdbx_strand_id
1 'polypeptide(L)' 'MAEKEDKDEWVEKIKKELNEFAIGEYDLDQVFEPLLEACKKVARTYSEFRQCINEGISTLRSVVSRVRY' A
#
# COMPACT_ATOMS: atom_id res chain seq x y z
N MET A 1 -13.17 18.37 7.82
CA MET A 1 -11.70 18.44 8.06
C MET A 1 -11.19 17.15 8.71
N ALA A 2 -11.94 16.52 9.62
CA ALA A 2 -11.58 15.23 10.25
C ALA A 2 -11.29 14.06 9.27
N GLU A 3 -11.93 14.02 8.10
CA GLU A 3 -11.81 12.88 7.17
C GLU A 3 -10.51 12.87 6.34
N LYS A 4 -9.71 13.94 6.34
CA LYS A 4 -8.42 13.98 5.65
C LYS A 4 -7.27 13.54 6.55
N GLU A 5 -7.29 13.95 7.82
CA GLU A 5 -6.28 13.53 8.80
C GLU A 5 -6.25 12.01 8.98
N ASP A 6 -7.42 11.35 9.04
CA ASP A 6 -7.52 9.89 9.14
C ASP A 6 -6.95 9.16 7.90
N LYS A 7 -7.01 9.80 6.72
CA LYS A 7 -6.53 9.25 5.44
C LYS A 7 -5.01 9.27 5.37
N ASP A 8 -4.42 10.41 5.67
CA ASP A 8 -2.98 10.58 5.63
C ASP A 8 -2.32 9.74 6.73
N GLU A 9 -2.88 9.70 7.95
CA GLU A 9 -2.40 8.82 9.02
C GLU A 9 -2.49 7.34 8.66
N TRP A 10 -3.57 6.91 8.00
CA TRP A 10 -3.73 5.51 7.58
C TRP A 10 -2.70 5.10 6.53
N VAL A 11 -2.43 5.97 5.55
CA VAL A 11 -1.41 5.74 4.52
C VAL A 11 -0.01 5.72 5.15
N GLU A 12 0.30 6.65 6.04
CA GLU A 12 1.57 6.69 6.76
C GLU A 12 1.81 5.46 7.63
N LYS A 13 0.76 4.94 8.27
CA LYS A 13 0.84 3.70 9.04
C LYS A 13 1.15 2.49 8.15
N ILE A 14 0.51 2.40 6.98
CA ILE A 14 0.77 1.36 5.99
C ILE A 14 2.22 1.44 5.49
N LYS A 15 2.70 2.64 5.13
CA LYS A 15 4.12 2.86 4.76
C LYS A 15 5.09 2.37 5.83
N LYS A 16 4.83 2.69 7.10
CA LYS A 16 5.66 2.21 8.23
C LYS A 16 5.64 0.70 8.37
N GLU A 17 4.46 0.08 8.36
CA GLU A 17 4.34 -1.39 8.46
C GLU A 17 5.04 -2.10 7.30
N LEU A 18 5.09 -1.46 6.12
CA LEU A 18 5.74 -2.02 4.94
C LEU A 18 7.24 -1.79 4.94
N ASN A 19 7.75 -0.65 5.43
CA ASN A 19 9.19 -0.43 5.60
C ASN A 19 9.86 -1.44 6.55
N GLU A 20 9.09 -2.12 7.43
CA GLU A 20 9.59 -3.26 8.20
C GLU A 20 9.83 -4.53 7.34
N PHE A 21 9.26 -4.61 6.14
CA PHE A 21 9.40 -5.72 5.19
C PHE A 21 10.32 -5.36 4.02
N ALA A 22 11.63 -5.25 4.21
CA ALA A 22 12.54 -5.06 3.07
C ALA A 22 12.35 -6.16 1.99
N ILE A 23 11.98 -5.77 0.77
CA ILE A 23 12.03 -6.66 -0.41
C ILE A 23 13.41 -6.46 -1.05
N GLY A 24 14.41 -7.18 -0.53
CA GLY A 24 15.80 -7.06 -1.01
C GLY A 24 16.43 -5.71 -0.67
N GLU A 25 16.99 -5.01 -1.67
CA GLU A 25 17.66 -3.70 -1.52
C GLU A 25 16.76 -2.49 -1.87
N TYR A 26 15.46 -2.71 -2.12
CA TYR A 26 14.54 -1.65 -2.54
C TYR A 26 13.73 -1.09 -1.37
N ASP A 27 13.74 0.24 -1.23
CA ASP A 27 12.80 0.96 -0.36
C ASP A 27 11.37 0.74 -0.87
N LEU A 28 10.54 0.11 -0.03
CA LEU A 28 9.17 -0.22 -0.38
C LEU A 28 8.32 1.01 -0.71
N ASP A 29 8.68 2.18 -0.19
CA ASP A 29 8.07 3.45 -0.55
C ASP A 29 8.09 3.69 -2.08
N GLN A 30 9.17 3.29 -2.78
CA GLN A 30 9.25 3.39 -4.24
C GLN A 30 8.34 2.39 -4.98
N VAL A 31 8.03 1.26 -4.33
CA VAL A 31 7.13 0.22 -4.87
C VAL A 31 5.66 0.58 -4.57
N PHE A 32 5.41 1.34 -3.51
CA PHE A 32 4.08 1.73 -3.07
C PHE A 32 3.51 2.94 -3.80
N GLU A 33 4.34 3.92 -4.17
CA GLU A 33 3.89 5.10 -4.92
C GLU A 33 3.11 4.73 -6.21
N PRO A 34 3.62 3.81 -7.06
CA PRO A 34 2.90 3.36 -8.26
C PRO A 34 1.57 2.66 -7.93
N LEU A 35 1.52 1.89 -6.84
CA LEU A 35 0.30 1.20 -6.40
C LEU A 35 -0.76 2.21 -5.95
N LEU A 36 -0.36 3.22 -5.17
CA LEU A 36 -1.25 4.29 -4.73
C LEU A 36 -1.82 5.06 -5.92
N GLU A 37 -0.97 5.42 -6.88
CA GLU A 37 -1.40 6.14 -8.09
C GLU A 37 -2.30 5.29 -8.99
N ALA A 38 -2.03 3.98 -9.12
CA ALA A 38 -2.91 3.06 -9.83
C ALA A 38 -4.28 2.99 -9.15
N CYS A 39 -4.32 2.78 -7.83
CA CYS A 39 -5.56 2.71 -7.07
C CYS A 39 -6.37 4.01 -7.12
N LYS A 40 -5.71 5.19 -7.09
CA LYS A 40 -6.39 6.49 -7.27
C LYS A 40 -7.06 6.61 -8.64
N LYS A 41 -6.48 6.04 -9.70
CA LYS A 41 -7.02 6.11 -11.07
C LYS A 41 -8.26 5.24 -11.26
N VAL A 42 -8.33 4.08 -10.60
CA VAL A 42 -9.46 3.15 -10.74
C VAL A 42 -10.56 3.35 -9.70
N ALA A 43 -10.22 3.83 -8.50
CA ALA A 43 -11.20 4.04 -7.44
C ALA A 43 -12.04 5.29 -7.70
N ARG A 44 -13.37 5.15 -7.61
CA ARG A 44 -14.33 6.26 -7.69
C ARG A 44 -14.71 6.77 -6.32
N THR A 45 -14.53 5.95 -5.29
CA THR A 45 -14.82 6.28 -3.89
C THR A 45 -13.64 5.94 -2.98
N TYR A 46 -13.61 6.54 -1.78
CA TYR A 46 -12.59 6.24 -0.78
C TYR A 46 -12.64 4.77 -0.32
N SER A 47 -13.82 4.16 -0.28
CA SER A 47 -13.99 2.75 0.06
C SER A 47 -13.31 1.85 -0.98
N GLU A 48 -13.51 2.13 -2.27
CA GLU A 48 -12.86 1.39 -3.36
C GLU A 48 -11.34 1.60 -3.37
N PHE A 49 -10.89 2.82 -3.06
CA PHE A 49 -9.46 3.12 -2.94
C PHE A 49 -8.80 2.29 -1.83
N ARG A 50 -9.44 2.25 -0.65
CA ARG A 50 -8.97 1.47 0.50
C ARG A 50 -8.93 -0.02 0.18
N GLN A 51 -9.96 -0.52 -0.51
CA GLN A 51 -10.05 -1.91 -0.93
C GLN A 51 -8.92 -2.26 -1.92
N CYS A 52 -8.68 -1.42 -2.93
CA CYS A 52 -7.61 -1.60 -3.91
C CYS A 52 -6.22 -1.70 -3.25
N ILE A 53 -5.93 -0.81 -2.31
CA ILE A 53 -4.65 -0.83 -1.57
C ILE A 53 -4.51 -2.11 -0.75
N ASN A 54 -5.56 -2.51 -0.02
CA ASN A 54 -5.52 -3.73 0.80
C ASN A 54 -5.30 -4.99 -0.05
N GLU A 55 -5.96 -5.08 -1.20
CA GLU A 55 -5.77 -6.19 -2.15
C GLU A 55 -4.36 -6.18 -2.75
N GLY A 56 -3.83 -5.00 -3.10
CA GLY A 56 -2.47 -4.82 -3.60
C GLY A 56 -1.41 -5.27 -2.59
N ILE A 57 -1.54 -4.83 -1.32
CA ILE A 57 -0.64 -5.25 -0.23
C ILE A 57 -0.72 -6.75 0.01
N SER A 58 -1.93 -7.31 0.08
CA SER A 58 -2.13 -8.74 0.31
C SER A 58 -1.48 -9.59 -0.79
N THR A 59 -1.61 -9.14 -2.04
CA THR A 59 -0.97 -9.76 -3.21
C THR A 59 0.55 -9.68 -3.10
N LEU A 60 1.11 -8.50 -2.81
CA LEU A 60 2.55 -8.31 -2.62
C LEU A 60 3.09 -9.21 -1.50
N ARG A 61 2.43 -9.26 -0.34
CA ARG A 61 2.79 -10.16 0.77
C ARG A 61 2.75 -11.62 0.34
N SER A 62 1.74 -12.04 -0.43
CA SER A 62 1.64 -13.41 -0.95
C SER A 62 2.80 -13.75 -1.88
N VAL A 63 3.13 -12.87 -2.82
CA VAL A 63 4.26 -13.06 -3.75
C VAL A 63 5.59 -13.13 -3.00
N VAL A 64 5.87 -12.18 -2.10
CA VAL A 64 7.11 -12.15 -1.30
C VAL A 64 7.24 -13.43 -0.45
N SER A 65 6.15 -13.90 0.15
CA SER A 65 6.15 -15.15 0.93
C SER A 65 6.50 -16.38 0.10
N ARG A 66 6.21 -16.37 -1.22
CA ARG A 66 6.50 -17.48 -2.14
C ARG A 66 7.92 -17.44 -2.70
N VAL A 67 8.55 -16.25 -2.76
CA VAL A 67 9.91 -16.06 -3.29
C VAL A 67 11.00 -16.45 -2.28
N ARG A 68 10.66 -16.72 -1.02
CA ARG A 68 11.60 -17.22 0.01
C ARG A 68 12.11 -18.66 -0.20
N TYR A 69 12.03 -19.21 -1.42
CA TYR A 69 12.48 -20.56 -1.78
C TYR A 69 13.43 -20.55 -2.98
#